data_AF-A0AAE0FAL1-F1
#
_entry.id   AF-A0AAE0FAL1-F1
#
_cell.length_a   1.000
_cell.length_b   1.000
_cell.length_c   1.000
_cell.angle_alpha   90.00
_cell.angle_beta   90.00
_cell.angle_gamma   90.00
#
_symmetry.space_group_name_H-M   'P 1'
#
loop_
_entity.id
_entity.type
_entity.pdbx_description
1 polymer ?
#
loop_
_entity_poly.entity_id
_entity_poly.type
_entity_poly.pdbx_seq_one_letter_code
_entity_poly.pdbx_strand_id
1 'polypeptide(L)'
;MHKSVAEGPSLPWQAVQVTGRVANGVGKQKQRMQAHRAEEISRREEEEAQTELRGLMAAKVAAMAKGTDLRGFMMKCGFEEALAACTECTRAALQATYRKLLFKYHPDRMVSKSLEERVMAEEVTKHMTCAWSRLPP
;
A
#
# COMPACT_ATOMS: atom_id res chain seq x y z
N MET A 1 -47.69 -0.99 88.04
CA MET A 1 -46.38 -1.58 88.31
C MET A 1 -46.49 -3.09 88.21
N HIS A 2 -46.12 -3.72 87.09
CA HIS A 2 -45.71 -5.13 87.01
C HIS A 2 -44.89 -5.30 85.73
N LYS A 3 -43.66 -5.81 85.89
CA LYS A 3 -42.66 -6.08 84.86
C LYS A 3 -43.05 -7.34 84.05
N SER A 4 -42.71 -7.36 82.77
CA SER A 4 -42.31 -8.60 82.08
C SER A 4 -41.24 -8.29 81.03
N VAL A 5 -40.02 -8.73 81.36
CA VAL A 5 -38.89 -8.95 80.46
C VAL A 5 -38.96 -10.41 80.03
N ALA A 6 -38.80 -10.70 78.74
CA ALA A 6 -38.43 -12.02 78.26
C ALA A 6 -37.52 -11.87 77.04
N GLU A 7 -36.31 -12.40 77.20
CA GLU A 7 -35.24 -12.52 76.21
C GLU A 7 -35.59 -13.53 75.11
N GLY A 8 -34.99 -13.39 73.93
CA GLY A 8 -34.90 -14.46 72.95
C GLY A 8 -34.27 -14.04 71.61
N PRO A 9 -33.30 -14.78 71.06
CA PRO A 9 -32.19 -14.23 70.29
C PRO A 9 -32.29 -14.48 68.77
N SER A 10 -31.61 -13.70 67.94
CA SER A 10 -31.04 -14.20 66.67
C SER A 10 -30.22 -13.11 65.98
N LEU A 11 -28.92 -13.35 65.81
CA LEU A 11 -28.07 -12.57 64.90
C LEU A 11 -28.33 -13.05 63.46
N PRO A 12 -28.76 -12.19 62.52
CA PRO A 12 -28.61 -12.49 61.11
C PRO A 12 -27.27 -11.92 60.63
N TRP A 13 -26.39 -12.86 60.27
CA TRP A 13 -25.17 -12.64 59.52
C TRP A 13 -25.43 -11.72 58.32
N GLN A 14 -24.76 -10.57 58.26
CA GLN A 14 -24.78 -9.76 57.04
C GLN A 14 -23.98 -10.50 55.97
N ALA A 15 -24.70 -11.07 55.00
CA ALA A 15 -24.14 -11.61 53.79
C ALA A 15 -23.47 -10.48 53.01
N VAL A 16 -22.14 -10.52 52.93
CA VAL A 16 -21.36 -9.68 52.00
C VAL A 16 -21.73 -10.13 50.59
N GLN A 17 -22.54 -9.33 49.89
CA GLN A 17 -22.80 -9.54 48.46
C GLN A 17 -21.57 -9.10 47.65
N VAL A 18 -20.62 -10.02 47.43
CA VAL A 18 -19.67 -9.90 46.32
C VAL A 18 -20.42 -10.23 45.03
N THR A 19 -21.09 -9.23 44.46
CA THR A 19 -21.60 -9.35 43.09
C THR A 19 -20.41 -9.21 42.12
N GLY A 20 -19.88 -10.35 41.69
CA GLY A 20 -18.80 -10.42 40.73
C GLY A 20 -19.20 -9.75 39.41
N ARG A 21 -18.61 -8.58 39.12
CA ARG A 21 -18.69 -7.94 37.81
C ARG A 21 -17.60 -8.53 36.90
N VAL A 22 -17.82 -9.75 36.38
CA VAL A 22 -16.96 -10.38 35.36
C VAL A 22 -17.73 -10.56 34.05
N ALA A 23 -18.28 -9.47 33.50
CA ALA A 23 -18.94 -9.49 32.19
C ALA A 23 -18.26 -8.57 31.15
N ASN A 24 -17.31 -7.72 31.56
CA ASN A 24 -16.71 -6.70 30.69
C ASN A 24 -15.50 -7.16 29.84
N GLY A 25 -14.90 -8.33 30.13
CA GLY A 25 -13.71 -8.82 29.42
C GLY A 25 -14.02 -9.50 28.08
N VAL A 26 -15.07 -10.33 28.05
CA VAL A 26 -15.42 -11.17 26.88
C VAL A 26 -15.98 -10.33 25.73
N GLY A 27 -16.77 -9.29 26.02
CA GLY A 27 -17.27 -8.34 25.01
C GLY A 27 -16.13 -7.56 24.34
N LYS A 28 -15.17 -7.06 25.13
CA LYS A 28 -13.98 -6.37 24.62
C LYS A 28 -13.07 -7.29 23.80
N GLN A 29 -12.91 -8.55 24.20
CA GLN A 29 -12.14 -9.53 23.44
C GLN A 29 -12.80 -9.87 22.10
N LYS A 30 -14.12 -10.07 22.06
CA LYS A 30 -14.87 -10.27 20.81
C LYS A 30 -14.77 -9.05 19.88
N GLN A 31 -14.90 -7.84 20.42
CA GLN A 31 -14.76 -6.60 19.65
C GLN A 31 -13.35 -6.42 19.08
N ARG A 32 -12.30 -6.73 19.85
CA ARG A 32 -10.91 -6.72 19.37
C ARG A 32 -10.66 -7.74 18.25
N MET A 33 -11.20 -8.96 18.38
CA MET A 33 -11.11 -9.96 17.30
C MET A 33 -11.86 -9.52 16.04
N GLN A 34 -13.02 -8.88 16.19
CA GLN A 34 -13.76 -8.35 15.03
C GLN A 34 -13.02 -7.19 14.37
N ALA A 35 -12.43 -6.27 15.15
CA ALA A 35 -11.61 -5.18 14.63
C ALA A 35 -10.39 -5.69 13.85
N HIS A 36 -9.65 -6.66 14.41
CA HIS A 36 -8.53 -7.28 13.70
C HIS A 36 -8.96 -8.01 12.43
N ARG A 37 -10.13 -8.67 12.42
CA ARG A 37 -10.65 -9.30 11.20
C ARG A 37 -11.01 -8.26 10.14
N ALA A 38 -11.64 -7.16 10.54
CA ALA A 38 -11.97 -6.06 9.63
C ALA A 38 -10.70 -5.41 9.05
N GLU A 39 -9.68 -5.20 9.88
CA GLU A 39 -8.37 -4.69 9.45
C GLU A 39 -7.68 -5.64 8.47
N GLU A 40 -7.69 -6.95 8.73
CA GLU A 40 -7.15 -7.95 7.80
C GLU A 40 -7.90 -7.99 6.45
N ILE A 41 -9.23 -7.83 6.46
CA ILE A 41 -10.04 -7.75 5.25
C ILE A 41 -9.67 -6.47 4.47
N SER A 42 -9.66 -5.32 5.15
CA SER A 42 -9.27 -4.04 4.55
C SER A 42 -7.87 -4.10 3.94
N ARG A 43 -6.90 -4.72 4.64
CA ARG A 43 -5.53 -4.87 4.14
C ARG A 43 -5.50 -5.73 2.87
N ARG A 44 -6.26 -6.84 2.84
CA ARG A 44 -6.34 -7.70 1.64
C ARG A 44 -6.96 -6.96 0.46
N GLU A 45 -8.03 -6.22 0.68
CA GLU A 45 -8.68 -5.42 -0.36
C GLU A 45 -7.74 -4.34 -0.92
N GLU A 46 -6.96 -3.68 -0.06
CA GLU A 46 -5.93 -2.71 -0.48
C GLU A 46 -4.80 -3.38 -1.27
N GLU A 47 -4.32 -4.55 -0.85
CA GLU A 47 -3.29 -5.33 -1.55
C GLU A 47 -3.77 -5.81 -2.94
N GLU A 48 -5.02 -6.28 -3.03
CA GLU A 48 -5.66 -6.67 -4.28
C GLU A 48 -5.78 -5.47 -5.23
N ALA A 49 -6.31 -4.34 -4.74
CA ALA A 49 -6.42 -3.11 -5.53
C ALA A 49 -5.05 -2.61 -6.03
N GLN A 50 -4.00 -2.71 -5.20
CA GLN A 50 -2.64 -2.38 -5.63
C GLN A 50 -2.12 -3.33 -6.71
N THR A 51 -2.44 -4.61 -6.61
CA THR A 51 -2.04 -5.62 -7.60
C THR A 51 -2.74 -5.41 -8.93
N GLU A 52 -4.04 -5.11 -8.91
CA GLU A 52 -4.81 -4.76 -10.09
C GLU A 52 -4.25 -3.51 -10.77
N LEU A 53 -3.98 -2.46 -9.99
CA LEU A 53 -3.39 -1.22 -10.50
C LEU A 53 -2.03 -1.47 -11.17
N ARG A 54 -1.17 -2.29 -10.57
CA ARG A 54 0.10 -2.72 -11.18
C ARG A 54 -0.11 -3.44 -12.50
N GLY A 55 -1.06 -4.38 -12.56
CA GLY A 55 -1.42 -5.09 -13.79
C GLY A 55 -1.89 -4.14 -14.91
N LEU A 56 -2.75 -3.18 -14.57
CA LEU A 56 -3.23 -2.15 -15.50
C LEU A 56 -2.10 -1.27 -16.03
N MET A 57 -1.22 -0.78 -15.15
CA MET A 57 -0.08 0.05 -15.56
C MET A 57 0.94 -0.73 -16.38
N ALA A 58 1.20 -2.00 -16.04
CA ALA A 58 2.07 -2.87 -16.83
C ALA A 58 1.50 -3.07 -18.25
N ALA A 59 0.19 -3.32 -18.37
CA ALA A 59 -0.48 -3.44 -19.67
C ALA A 59 -0.40 -2.12 -20.48
N LYS A 60 -0.57 -0.98 -19.82
CA LYS A 60 -0.42 0.35 -20.44
C LYS A 60 1.00 0.57 -20.96
N VAL A 61 2.03 0.26 -20.17
CA VAL A 61 3.43 0.33 -20.59
C VAL A 61 3.73 -0.61 -21.76
N ALA A 62 3.24 -1.85 -21.70
CA ALA A 62 3.38 -2.80 -22.80
C ALA A 62 2.71 -2.29 -24.09
N ALA A 63 1.52 -1.68 -24.00
CA ALA A 63 0.85 -1.06 -25.14
C ALA A 63 1.65 0.12 -25.71
N MET A 64 2.24 0.97 -24.85
CA MET A 64 3.13 2.05 -25.31
C MET A 64 4.38 1.52 -26.01
N ALA A 65 4.95 0.42 -25.51
CA ALA A 65 6.15 -0.22 -26.07
C ALA A 65 5.89 -1.04 -27.33
N LYS A 66 4.63 -1.41 -27.61
CA LYS A 66 4.28 -2.25 -28.74
C LYS A 66 4.69 -1.58 -30.06
N GLY A 67 5.52 -2.29 -30.83
CA GLY A 67 5.96 -1.83 -32.15
C GLY A 67 6.96 -0.67 -32.11
N THR A 68 7.53 -0.33 -30.95
CA THR A 68 8.56 0.70 -30.82
C THR A 68 9.85 0.13 -30.30
N ASP A 69 10.96 0.66 -30.81
CA ASP A 69 12.29 0.46 -30.24
C ASP A 69 12.49 1.31 -28.97
N LEU A 70 13.65 1.16 -28.33
CA LEU A 70 14.00 1.90 -27.11
C LEU A 70 13.84 3.41 -27.30
N ARG A 71 14.28 3.93 -28.45
CA ARG A 71 14.20 5.36 -28.80
C ARG A 71 12.75 5.81 -28.87
N GLY A 72 11.92 5.12 -29.65
CA GLY A 72 10.51 5.46 -29.82
C GLY A 72 9.75 5.43 -28.48
N PHE A 73 10.09 4.47 -27.61
CA PHE A 73 9.51 4.43 -26.27
C PHE A 73 9.94 5.62 -25.39
N MET A 74 11.21 6.02 -25.42
CA MET A 74 11.70 7.22 -24.71
C MET A 74 11.03 8.50 -25.21
N MET A 75 10.78 8.61 -26.53
CA MET A 75 10.03 9.74 -27.11
C MET A 75 8.60 9.79 -26.56
N LYS A 76 7.89 8.65 -26.52
CA LYS A 76 6.55 8.54 -25.90
C LYS A 76 6.53 8.91 -24.43
N CYS A 77 7.65 8.78 -23.72
CA CYS A 77 7.82 9.19 -22.32
C CYS A 77 8.13 10.69 -22.14
N GLY A 78 8.12 11.47 -23.23
CA GLY A 78 8.31 12.92 -23.25
C GLY A 78 9.78 13.37 -23.38
N PHE A 79 10.64 12.55 -23.98
CA PHE A 79 12.04 12.90 -24.27
C PHE A 79 12.31 13.09 -25.77
N GLU A 80 11.29 13.48 -26.52
CA GLU A 80 11.38 13.73 -27.96
C GLU A 80 12.47 14.75 -28.31
N GLU A 81 12.51 15.90 -27.63
CA GLU A 81 13.52 16.95 -27.89
C GLU A 81 14.96 16.45 -27.70
N ALA A 82 15.19 15.59 -26.69
CA ALA A 82 16.51 15.04 -26.42
C ALA A 82 16.97 14.03 -27.51
N LEU A 83 16.03 13.43 -28.23
CA LEU A 83 16.27 12.40 -29.25
C LEU A 83 16.08 12.92 -30.68
N ALA A 84 15.39 14.04 -30.85
CA ALA A 84 15.16 14.72 -32.13
C ALA A 84 16.42 15.46 -32.61
N ALA A 85 17.25 15.94 -31.69
CA ALA A 85 18.53 16.59 -32.00
C ALA A 85 19.60 15.64 -32.58
N CYS A 86 19.37 14.32 -32.54
CA CYS A 86 20.30 13.33 -33.06
C CYS A 86 19.78 12.75 -34.39
N THR A 87 20.36 13.21 -35.50
CA THR A 87 20.17 12.64 -36.85
C THR A 87 20.63 11.19 -36.92
N GLU A 88 21.72 10.85 -36.22
CA GLU A 88 22.15 9.49 -35.95
C GLU A 88 22.03 9.20 -34.45
N CYS A 89 21.14 8.29 -34.07
CA CYS A 89 20.88 7.98 -32.67
C CYS A 89 22.06 7.19 -32.08
N THR A 90 23.06 7.91 -31.57
CA THR A 90 24.22 7.29 -30.95
C THR A 90 23.86 6.64 -29.62
N ARG A 91 24.56 5.56 -29.26
CA ARG A 91 24.43 4.93 -27.92
C ARG A 91 24.62 5.94 -26.78
N ALA A 92 25.49 6.94 -26.96
CA ALA A 92 25.71 8.01 -25.99
C ALA A 92 24.47 8.90 -25.81
N ALA A 93 23.78 9.28 -26.89
CA ALA A 93 22.54 10.04 -26.81
C ALA A 93 21.41 9.24 -26.14
N LEU A 94 21.30 7.95 -26.47
CA LEU A 94 20.38 7.03 -25.80
C LEU A 94 20.73 6.89 -24.31
N GLN A 95 22.01 6.80 -23.95
CA GLN A 95 22.45 6.70 -22.56
C GLN A 95 22.13 7.97 -21.76
N ALA A 96 22.37 9.14 -22.34
CA ALA A 96 22.07 10.41 -21.71
C ALA A 96 20.55 10.54 -21.45
N THR A 97 19.74 10.16 -22.43
CA THR A 97 18.28 10.19 -22.33
C THR A 97 17.79 9.16 -21.31
N TYR A 98 18.35 7.95 -21.32
CA TYR A 98 18.07 6.91 -20.33
C TYR A 98 18.32 7.40 -18.90
N ARG A 99 19.45 8.05 -18.64
CA ARG A 99 19.76 8.62 -17.31
C ARG A 99 18.76 9.71 -16.91
N LYS A 100 18.40 10.61 -17.83
CA LYS A 100 17.38 11.64 -17.56
C LYS A 100 16.02 11.03 -17.24
N LEU A 101 15.66 9.95 -17.92
CA LEU A 101 14.42 9.22 -17.70
C LEU A 101 14.41 8.52 -16.33
N LEU A 102 15.48 7.79 -15.99
CA LEU A 102 15.62 7.19 -14.66
C LEU A 102 15.56 8.23 -13.54
N PHE A 103 16.13 9.41 -13.78
CA PHE A 103 16.05 10.51 -12.83
C PHE A 103 14.62 11.06 -12.72
N LYS A 104 13.90 11.22 -13.85
CA LYS A 104 12.49 11.65 -13.86
C LYS A 104 11.61 10.67 -13.07
N TYR A 105 11.83 9.37 -13.23
CA TYR A 105 11.03 8.31 -12.62
C TYR A 105 11.62 7.74 -11.31
N HIS A 106 12.61 8.41 -10.72
CA HIS A 106 13.25 7.97 -9.48
C HIS A 106 12.23 7.91 -8.32
N PRO A 107 12.27 6.88 -7.46
CA PRO A 107 11.32 6.73 -6.34
C PRO A 107 11.25 7.97 -5.45
N ASP A 108 12.39 8.59 -5.14
CA ASP A 108 12.44 9.82 -4.31
C ASP A 108 11.62 10.99 -4.91
N ARG A 109 11.53 11.08 -6.24
CA ARG A 109 10.72 12.11 -6.92
C ARG A 109 9.26 11.74 -7.05
N MET A 110 8.95 10.46 -6.86
CA MET A 110 7.61 9.90 -6.97
C MET A 110 6.90 9.81 -5.61
N VAL A 111 7.59 10.08 -4.49
CA VAL A 111 7.00 10.04 -3.14
C VAL A 111 5.79 10.96 -3.00
N SER A 112 5.84 12.15 -3.60
CA SER A 112 4.75 13.14 -3.55
C SER A 112 3.70 12.96 -4.66
N LYS A 113 3.80 11.91 -5.47
CA LYS A 113 2.92 11.64 -6.62
C LYS A 113 1.81 10.66 -6.25
N SER A 114 0.77 10.61 -7.08
CA SER A 114 -0.33 9.66 -6.85
C SER A 114 0.18 8.21 -6.91
N LEU A 115 -0.55 7.29 -6.28
CA LEU A 115 -0.21 5.86 -6.35
C LEU A 115 -0.15 5.37 -7.80
N GLU A 116 -1.08 5.83 -8.65
CA GLU A 116 -1.09 5.52 -10.08
C GLU A 116 0.18 6.03 -10.77
N GLU A 117 0.59 7.29 -10.56
CA GLU A 117 1.81 7.86 -11.14
C GLU A 117 3.06 7.10 -10.67
N ARG A 118 3.10 6.72 -9.38
CA ARG A 118 4.20 5.94 -8.79
C ARG A 118 4.33 4.56 -9.43
N VAL A 119 3.22 3.85 -9.55
CA VAL A 119 3.18 2.51 -10.15
C VAL A 119 3.53 2.59 -11.63
N MET A 120 3.00 3.59 -12.35
CA MET A 120 3.36 3.84 -13.74
C MET A 120 4.87 4.11 -13.90
N ALA A 121 5.46 4.92 -13.01
CA ALA A 121 6.89 5.21 -12.99
C ALA A 121 7.74 3.94 -12.80
N GLU A 122 7.30 3.06 -11.90
CA GLU A 122 7.95 1.79 -11.63
C GLU A 122 7.92 0.88 -12.87
N GLU A 123 6.76 0.74 -13.52
CA GLU A 123 6.60 -0.09 -14.72
C GLU A 123 7.38 0.47 -15.93
N VAL A 124 7.39 1.79 -16.11
CA VAL A 124 8.24 2.45 -17.12
C VAL A 124 9.71 2.16 -16.86
N THR A 125 10.16 2.26 -15.61
CA THR A 125 11.56 2.01 -15.22
C THR A 125 11.96 0.55 -15.44
N LYS A 126 11.09 -0.40 -15.08
CA LYS A 126 11.28 -1.84 -15.33
C LYS A 126 11.45 -2.11 -16.82
N HIS A 127 10.50 -1.62 -17.63
CA HIS A 127 10.55 -1.78 -19.08
C HIS A 127 11.85 -1.20 -19.66
N MET A 128 12.22 0.01 -19.23
CA MET A 128 13.41 0.70 -19.74
C MET A 128 14.71 0.00 -19.38
N THR A 129 14.84 -0.47 -18.14
CA THR A 129 16.02 -1.20 -17.68
C THR A 129 16.19 -2.50 -18.47
N CYS A 130 15.08 -3.23 -18.70
CA CYS A 130 15.09 -4.45 -19.50
C CYS A 130 15.41 -4.20 -20.98
N ALA A 131 14.88 -3.12 -21.57
CA ALA A 131 15.17 -2.76 -22.95
C ALA A 131 16.62 -2.28 -23.12
N TRP A 132 17.15 -1.51 -22.16
CA TRP A 132 18.54 -1.05 -22.14
C TRP A 132 19.52 -2.23 -22.07
N SER A 133 19.26 -3.23 -21.21
CA SER A 133 20.14 -4.39 -21.05
C SER A 133 20.20 -5.30 -22.28
N ARG A 134 19.25 -5.19 -23.21
CA ARG A 134 19.23 -5.95 -24.47
C ARG A 134 20.01 -5.28 -25.59
N LEU A 135 20.47 -4.04 -25.42
CA LEU A 135 21.29 -3.37 -26.42
C LEU A 135 22.69 -4.00 -26.45
N PRO A 136 23.28 -4.22 -27.66
CA PRO A 136 24.65 -4.68 -27.78
C PRO A 136 25.62 -3.71 -27.09
N PRO A 137 26.79 -4.18 -26.60
CA PRO A 137 27.75 -3.36 -25.86
C PRO A 137 28.23 -2.12 -26.62
#